data_AF-A0AAD6EBG4-F1
#
_entry.id   AF-A0AAD6EBG4-F1
#
_cell.length_a   1.000
_cell.length_b   1.000
_cell.length_c   1.000
_cell.angle_alpha   90.00
_cell.angle_beta   90.00
_cell.angle_gamma   90.00
#
_symmetry.space_group_name_H-M   'P 1'
#
loop_
_entity.id
_entity.type
_entity.pdbx_description
1 polymer ?
#
loop_
_entity_poly.entity_id
_entity_poly.type
_entity_poly.pdbx_seq_one_letter_code
_entity_poly.pdbx_strand_id
1 'polypeptide(L)'
;MILSKWLATLLGGAFAVQGALAIELNIDDESSLKSAAKTVATTMMKYYDSRESKDIPGKFDGTWWEGGSMFMTLILYWFVTGDTQFNDAVQEGMYFQKGDDNFFPSNYSQYLGNDDQVFWGLAAITAAEFNYPERDGEPSWVSLAQGVFNTQYPRWDTSSCHGGMRWQIWPYQDGYLTKNAISNGGLFQLSARLALYTGNKTYADWAERIWDWSATTPLLKQKNWNIADTTTCGTQCTDHGDFQWTYNYATYISGAAYMHNYTNGTETKWKEGVEGLIKTSQQFYPTTGFNGAGGQILADITCESGGNCDRNQITFKAYFSNWLGMLTTIVPGTSDLIFPQLKTSAQAAAKQCSGGDDGTYCGTRWWKQATWDGTKGLEQQMSVLGVLSANLIPFVNKAPVTLSSGGTSKSNPNAGTNTSDNKVPVLNTIGTGDRAGAGVLTVIFVSGWAIAVTWMIRGG
;
A
#
# COMPACT_ATOMS: atom_id res chain seq x y z
N MET A 1 76.80 8.09 -29.40
CA MET A 1 76.09 9.17 -28.66
C MET A 1 74.94 9.64 -29.55
N ILE A 2 73.68 9.74 -29.18
CA ILE A 2 72.92 9.62 -27.93
C ILE A 2 71.46 9.34 -28.34
N LEU A 3 70.75 8.58 -27.51
CA LEU A 3 69.33 8.24 -27.58
C LEU A 3 68.38 9.46 -27.54
N SER A 4 67.17 9.20 -28.07
CA SER A 4 65.82 9.60 -27.61
C SER A 4 65.38 11.08 -27.67
N LYS A 5 64.24 11.29 -28.33
CA LYS A 5 62.97 11.66 -27.69
C LYS A 5 61.81 11.54 -28.70
N TRP A 6 61.28 10.32 -28.73
CA TRP A 6 59.96 9.98 -29.25
C TRP A 6 58.85 10.51 -28.31
N LEU A 7 57.67 10.73 -28.89
CA LEU A 7 56.34 10.59 -28.27
C LEU A 7 56.14 11.20 -26.88
N ALA A 8 55.60 12.42 -26.79
CA ALA A 8 55.06 12.93 -25.53
C ALA A 8 53.98 14.03 -25.71
N THR A 9 52.90 13.74 -26.43
CA THR A 9 51.65 14.55 -26.33
C THR A 9 50.43 13.75 -26.80
N LEU A 10 50.18 12.62 -26.14
CA LEU A 10 48.91 11.88 -26.17
C LEU A 10 48.72 11.21 -24.80
N LEU A 11 48.64 12.05 -23.75
CA LEU A 11 48.02 11.71 -22.46
C LEU A 11 46.68 12.43 -22.52
N GLY A 12 45.53 11.77 -22.63
CA GLY A 12 45.11 10.64 -21.80
C GLY A 12 43.84 11.06 -21.09
N GLY A 13 42.86 11.58 -21.83
CA GLY A 13 41.51 11.84 -21.33
C GLY A 13 40.68 10.58 -21.45
N ALA A 14 41.10 9.51 -20.76
CA ALA A 14 40.19 8.41 -20.47
C ALA A 14 39.21 8.93 -19.41
N PHE A 15 38.14 9.59 -19.85
CA PHE A 15 36.92 9.58 -19.06
C PHE A 15 36.52 8.11 -18.97
N ALA A 16 36.91 7.47 -17.86
CA ALA A 16 36.16 6.35 -17.34
C ALA A 16 34.77 6.91 -17.04
N VAL A 17 33.89 6.88 -18.03
CA VAL A 17 32.47 6.74 -17.76
C VAL A 17 32.42 5.44 -16.98
N GLN A 18 32.39 5.52 -15.65
CA GLN A 18 31.84 4.45 -14.84
C GLN A 18 30.39 4.36 -15.33
N GLY A 19 30.17 3.53 -16.35
CA GLY A 19 28.84 3.07 -16.66
C GLY A 19 28.39 2.39 -15.38
N ALA A 20 27.51 3.04 -14.64
CA ALA A 20 26.87 2.45 -13.49
C ALA A 20 26.19 1.17 -13.99
N LEU A 21 26.78 0.03 -13.66
CA LEU A 21 26.21 -1.26 -14.01
C LEU A 21 24.96 -1.42 -13.16
N ALA A 22 23.85 -1.82 -13.80
CA ALA A 22 22.63 -2.17 -13.09
C ALA A 22 22.90 -3.26 -12.05
N ILE A 23 22.01 -3.41 -11.08
CA ILE A 23 22.08 -4.53 -10.13
C ILE A 23 22.11 -5.86 -10.89
N GLU A 24 23.25 -6.58 -10.82
CA GLU A 24 23.36 -7.94 -11.33
C GLU A 24 22.63 -8.91 -10.40
N LEU A 25 21.49 -9.41 -10.86
CA LEU A 25 20.65 -10.31 -10.09
C LEU A 25 20.69 -11.75 -10.64
N ASN A 26 21.13 -12.68 -9.81
CA ASN A 26 20.88 -14.11 -9.99
C ASN A 26 19.64 -14.50 -9.16
N ILE A 27 18.56 -14.85 -9.85
CA ILE A 27 17.25 -15.09 -9.24
C ILE A 27 17.19 -16.39 -8.41
N ASP A 28 18.11 -17.32 -8.64
CA ASP A 28 18.16 -18.61 -7.94
C ASP A 28 19.24 -18.64 -6.84
N ASP A 29 19.89 -17.49 -6.56
CA ASP A 29 20.87 -17.34 -5.47
C ASP A 29 20.33 -16.38 -4.39
N GLU A 30 20.10 -16.93 -3.19
CA GLU A 30 19.64 -16.19 -2.02
C GLU A 30 20.56 -15.00 -1.69
N SER A 31 21.88 -15.16 -1.83
CA SER A 31 22.84 -14.10 -1.49
C SER A 31 22.76 -12.95 -2.50
N SER A 32 22.61 -13.27 -3.79
CA SER A 32 22.40 -12.27 -4.84
C SER A 32 21.11 -11.47 -4.60
N LEU A 33 19.99 -12.16 -4.29
CA LEU A 33 18.73 -11.51 -3.95
C LEU A 33 18.82 -10.62 -2.71
N LYS A 34 19.44 -11.10 -1.62
CA LYS A 34 19.63 -10.30 -0.40
C LYS A 34 20.49 -9.06 -0.65
N SER A 35 21.56 -9.19 -1.46
CA SER A 35 22.43 -8.07 -1.82
C SER A 35 21.68 -7.02 -2.66
N ALA A 36 20.91 -7.46 -3.65
CA ALA A 36 20.05 -6.59 -4.45
C ALA A 36 19.02 -5.86 -3.58
N ALA A 37 18.29 -6.61 -2.75
CA ALA A 37 17.29 -6.05 -1.84
C ALA A 37 17.90 -5.04 -0.86
N LYS A 38 19.08 -5.33 -0.30
CA LYS A 38 19.81 -4.41 0.59
C LYS A 38 20.17 -3.11 -0.11
N THR A 39 20.65 -3.18 -1.36
CA THR A 39 20.98 -1.99 -2.15
C THR A 39 19.75 -1.10 -2.36
N VAL A 40 18.65 -1.70 -2.80
CA VAL A 40 17.37 -1.01 -3.05
C VAL A 40 16.81 -0.41 -1.74
N ALA A 41 16.79 -1.18 -0.65
CA ALA A 41 16.32 -0.70 0.66
C ALA A 41 17.17 0.45 1.21
N THR A 42 18.50 0.38 1.05
CA THR A 42 19.41 1.47 1.45
C THR A 42 19.15 2.73 0.65
N THR A 43 18.93 2.62 -0.65
CA THR A 43 18.59 3.78 -1.49
C THR A 43 17.19 4.31 -1.20
N MET A 44 16.23 3.45 -0.85
CA MET A 44 14.91 3.86 -0.36
C MET A 44 15.03 4.73 0.91
N MET A 45 15.88 4.34 1.85
CA MET A 45 16.10 5.09 3.10
C MET A 45 16.73 6.47 2.88
N LYS A 46 17.51 6.67 1.81
CA LYS A 46 17.99 8.03 1.45
C LYS A 46 16.82 9.01 1.26
N TYR A 47 15.71 8.57 0.66
CA TYR A 47 14.52 9.41 0.51
C TYR A 47 13.89 9.73 1.86
N TYR A 48 13.76 8.74 2.73
CA TYR A 48 13.27 8.95 4.09
C TYR A 48 14.15 9.97 4.81
N ASP A 49 15.47 9.80 4.84
CA ASP A 49 16.37 10.69 5.58
C ASP A 49 16.43 12.12 5.00
N SER A 50 16.14 12.27 3.70
CA SER A 50 16.18 13.56 2.99
C SER A 50 14.88 14.35 3.02
N ARG A 51 13.78 13.77 3.54
CA ARG A 51 12.45 14.41 3.56
C ARG A 51 12.45 15.71 4.40
N GLU A 52 11.61 16.66 4.01
CA GLU A 52 11.47 17.92 4.76
C GLU A 52 10.83 17.67 6.13
N SER A 53 9.88 16.73 6.20
CA SER A 53 9.21 16.28 7.42
C SER A 53 10.04 15.35 8.31
N LYS A 54 11.38 15.36 8.23
CA LYS A 54 12.24 14.43 8.99
C LYS A 54 12.07 14.50 10.51
N ASP A 55 11.69 15.66 11.04
CA ASP A 55 11.40 15.89 12.46
C ASP A 55 10.08 15.24 12.91
N ILE A 56 9.33 14.67 11.98
CA ILE A 56 8.09 13.91 12.20
C ILE A 56 8.34 12.47 11.69
N PRO A 57 8.85 11.57 12.53
CA PRO A 57 9.11 10.19 12.16
C PRO A 57 7.90 9.50 11.52
N GLY A 58 8.12 8.74 10.45
CA GLY A 58 7.10 7.99 9.75
C GLY A 58 6.20 8.78 8.79
N LYS A 59 6.27 10.11 8.76
CA LYS A 59 5.52 10.91 7.80
C LYS A 59 6.40 11.29 6.60
N PHE A 60 5.76 11.41 5.43
CA PHE A 60 6.35 11.98 4.22
C PHE A 60 5.69 13.33 3.83
N ASP A 61 6.29 14.01 2.86
CA ASP A 61 5.82 15.32 2.41
C ASP A 61 4.65 15.17 1.43
N GLY A 62 3.54 15.86 1.70
CA GLY A 62 2.31 15.76 0.90
C GLY A 62 1.62 14.38 0.91
N THR A 63 2.00 13.49 1.83
CA THR A 63 1.41 12.15 2.00
C THR A 63 1.69 11.59 3.38
N TRP A 64 0.74 10.85 3.93
CA TRP A 64 0.87 10.25 5.26
C TRP A 64 0.84 8.71 5.19
N TRP A 65 0.01 8.14 4.33
CA TRP A 65 -0.13 6.69 4.18
C TRP A 65 1.14 6.00 3.64
N GLU A 66 1.95 6.68 2.81
CA GLU A 66 3.18 6.10 2.24
C GLU A 66 4.21 5.72 3.30
N GLY A 67 4.19 6.38 4.47
CA GLY A 67 5.02 5.96 5.61
C GLY A 67 4.69 4.53 6.04
N GLY A 68 3.40 4.23 6.24
CA GLY A 68 2.93 2.89 6.58
C GLY A 68 3.29 1.87 5.49
N SER A 69 3.13 2.24 4.22
CA SER A 69 3.49 1.39 3.09
C SER A 69 4.99 1.08 2.99
N MET A 70 5.83 2.09 3.17
CA MET A 70 7.28 1.93 3.18
C MET A 70 7.69 1.01 4.34
N PHE A 71 7.18 1.25 5.53
CA PHE A 71 7.49 0.44 6.70
C PHE A 71 7.00 -0.99 6.58
N MET A 72 5.80 -1.24 6.03
CA MET A 72 5.33 -2.58 5.70
C MET A 72 6.32 -3.32 4.77
N THR A 73 6.85 -2.61 3.77
CA THR A 73 7.84 -3.18 2.84
C THR A 73 9.18 -3.47 3.53
N LEU A 74 9.64 -2.59 4.43
CA LEU A 74 10.87 -2.78 5.21
C LEU A 74 10.75 -3.90 6.25
N ILE A 75 9.58 -4.09 6.85
CA ILE A 75 9.30 -5.21 7.76
C ILE A 75 9.42 -6.53 7.01
N LEU A 76 8.86 -6.62 5.80
CA LEU A 76 9.02 -7.81 4.97
C LEU A 76 10.49 -8.03 4.58
N TYR A 77 11.19 -6.96 4.17
CA TYR A 77 12.63 -7.02 3.89
C TYR A 77 13.41 -7.57 5.08
N TRP A 78 13.18 -7.06 6.30
CA TRP A 78 13.80 -7.58 7.52
C TRP A 78 13.50 -9.07 7.70
N PHE A 79 12.24 -9.48 7.54
CA PHE A 79 11.83 -10.86 7.72
C PHE A 79 12.55 -11.81 6.76
N VAL A 80 12.68 -11.41 5.48
CA VAL A 80 13.25 -12.28 4.45
C VAL A 80 14.78 -12.24 4.37
N THR A 81 15.41 -11.17 4.88
CA THR A 81 16.87 -11.01 4.82
C THR A 81 17.57 -11.25 6.15
N GLY A 82 16.90 -10.97 7.27
CA GLY A 82 17.48 -10.85 8.60
C GLY A 82 18.26 -9.55 8.84
N ASP A 83 18.25 -8.61 7.90
CA ASP A 83 18.96 -7.33 8.03
C ASP A 83 18.19 -6.37 8.96
N THR A 84 18.83 -5.96 10.04
CA THR A 84 18.25 -5.16 11.12
C THR A 84 18.55 -3.67 11.03
N GLN A 85 19.32 -3.23 10.03
CA GLN A 85 19.84 -1.85 9.95
C GLN A 85 18.78 -0.75 9.94
N PHE A 86 17.53 -1.07 9.55
CA PHE A 86 16.43 -0.09 9.48
C PHE A 86 15.41 -0.24 10.61
N ASN A 87 15.64 -1.16 11.55
CA ASN A 87 14.64 -1.49 12.55
C ASN A 87 14.29 -0.31 13.46
N ASP A 88 15.30 0.46 13.87
CA ASP A 88 15.07 1.61 14.73
C ASP A 88 14.22 2.69 14.06
N ALA A 89 14.44 2.96 12.77
CA ALA A 89 13.70 3.94 12.00
C ALA A 89 12.24 3.51 11.77
N VAL A 90 12.03 2.22 11.47
CA VAL A 90 10.69 1.64 11.32
C VAL A 90 9.92 1.72 12.64
N GLN A 91 10.51 1.27 13.75
CA GLN A 91 9.87 1.30 15.06
C GLN A 91 9.55 2.74 15.49
N GLU A 92 10.52 3.66 15.38
CA GLU A 92 10.32 5.06 15.72
C GLU A 92 9.19 5.68 14.89
N GLY A 93 9.20 5.48 13.57
CA GLY A 93 8.18 6.03 12.69
C GLY A 93 6.78 5.46 12.94
N MET A 94 6.66 4.15 13.12
CA MET A 94 5.36 3.51 13.40
C MET A 94 4.81 3.94 14.76
N TYR A 95 5.62 3.96 15.82
CA TYR A 95 5.14 4.40 17.13
C TYR A 95 4.85 5.89 17.20
N PHE A 96 5.58 6.73 16.44
CA PHE A 96 5.27 8.16 16.37
C PHE A 96 3.90 8.41 15.72
N GLN A 97 3.53 7.62 14.70
CA GLN A 97 2.28 7.81 13.94
C GLN A 97 1.08 7.08 14.54
N LYS A 98 1.24 6.37 15.66
CA LYS A 98 0.19 5.50 16.24
C LYS A 98 -1.08 6.23 16.67
N GLY A 99 -1.01 7.55 16.92
CA GLY A 99 -2.13 8.33 17.45
C GLY A 99 -2.61 7.76 18.79
N ASP A 100 -3.93 7.58 18.93
CA ASP A 100 -4.55 6.92 20.09
C ASP A 100 -4.57 5.39 19.90
N ASP A 101 -3.43 4.82 19.54
CA ASP A 101 -3.23 3.40 19.21
C ASP A 101 -4.12 2.89 18.06
N ASN A 102 -4.42 3.75 17.08
CA ASN A 102 -5.33 3.47 15.97
C ASN A 102 -4.83 3.95 14.60
N PHE A 103 -3.60 4.50 14.54
CA PHE A 103 -3.05 5.16 13.36
C PHE A 103 -4.01 6.20 12.78
N PHE A 104 -4.63 7.01 13.64
CA PHE A 104 -5.51 8.09 13.22
C PHE A 104 -5.14 9.38 13.98
N PRO A 105 -3.91 9.89 13.79
CA PRO A 105 -3.41 11.03 14.55
C PRO A 105 -4.22 12.31 14.26
N SER A 106 -4.57 13.03 15.31
CA SER A 106 -5.39 14.26 15.25
C SER A 106 -4.80 15.37 14.36
N ASN A 107 -3.48 15.42 14.21
CA ASN A 107 -2.80 16.39 13.34
C ASN A 107 -3.15 16.24 11.86
N TYR A 108 -3.56 15.04 11.43
CA TYR A 108 -3.77 14.71 10.01
C TYR A 108 -5.18 14.20 9.71
N SER A 109 -5.91 13.71 10.73
CA SER A 109 -7.21 13.04 10.60
C SER A 109 -8.25 13.80 9.78
N GLN A 110 -8.17 15.13 9.72
CA GLN A 110 -9.07 16.00 8.94
C GLN A 110 -9.03 15.79 7.42
N TYR A 111 -7.97 15.21 6.86
CA TYR A 111 -7.81 14.97 5.42
C TYR A 111 -7.55 13.49 5.05
N LEU A 112 -7.57 12.57 6.02
CA LEU A 112 -7.33 11.15 5.78
C LEU A 112 -8.59 10.43 5.26
N GLY A 113 -8.38 9.47 4.36
CA GLY A 113 -9.33 8.45 3.97
C GLY A 113 -9.20 7.16 4.81
N ASN A 114 -10.13 6.23 4.59
CA ASN A 114 -10.07 4.91 5.22
C ASN A 114 -8.90 4.07 4.67
N ASP A 115 -8.58 4.23 3.39
CA ASP A 115 -7.41 3.65 2.75
C ASP A 115 -6.10 4.18 3.34
N ASP A 116 -5.98 5.48 3.59
CA ASP A 116 -4.77 6.03 4.23
C ASP A 116 -4.47 5.33 5.57
N GLN A 117 -5.50 5.20 6.41
CA GLN A 117 -5.39 4.56 7.72
C GLN A 117 -5.09 3.06 7.61
N VAL A 118 -5.70 2.37 6.64
CA VAL A 118 -5.59 0.91 6.58
C VAL A 118 -4.17 0.45 6.27
N PHE A 119 -3.40 1.19 5.45
CA PHE A 119 -2.00 0.84 5.15
C PHE A 119 -1.12 0.77 6.39
N TRP A 120 -1.35 1.64 7.39
CA TRP A 120 -0.66 1.56 8.67
C TRP A 120 -1.11 0.35 9.51
N GLY A 121 -2.41 0.03 9.49
CA GLY A 121 -2.93 -1.19 10.10
C GLY A 121 -2.33 -2.45 9.46
N LEU A 122 -2.18 -2.47 8.14
CA LEU A 122 -1.54 -3.55 7.40
C LEU A 122 -0.06 -3.68 7.72
N ALA A 123 0.67 -2.56 7.87
CA ALA A 123 2.04 -2.58 8.36
C ALA A 123 2.14 -3.22 9.75
N ALA A 124 1.25 -2.83 10.67
CA ALA A 124 1.25 -3.35 12.04
C ALA A 124 0.88 -4.84 12.12
N ILE A 125 -0.15 -5.31 11.40
CA ILE A 125 -0.44 -6.75 11.40
C ILE A 125 0.68 -7.56 10.72
N THR A 126 1.39 -6.99 9.74
CA THR A 126 2.59 -7.59 9.13
C THR A 126 3.72 -7.72 10.15
N ALA A 127 3.95 -6.68 10.96
CA ALA A 127 4.93 -6.70 12.04
C ALA A 127 4.61 -7.81 13.06
N ALA A 128 3.34 -7.95 13.46
CA ALA A 128 2.90 -8.99 14.38
C ALA A 128 3.08 -10.40 13.81
N GLU A 129 2.72 -10.60 12.54
CA GLU A 129 2.81 -11.87 11.80
C GLU A 129 4.25 -12.35 11.56
N PHE A 130 5.23 -11.45 11.61
CA PHE A 130 6.65 -11.80 11.44
C PHE A 130 7.45 -11.71 12.73
N ASN A 131 6.80 -11.49 13.89
CA ASN A 131 7.48 -11.24 15.17
C ASN A 131 8.52 -10.11 15.06
N TYR A 132 8.16 -9.04 14.36
CA TYR A 132 8.98 -7.84 14.30
C TYR A 132 9.20 -7.28 15.72
N PRO A 133 10.41 -6.83 16.08
CA PRO A 133 10.70 -6.39 17.44
C PRO A 133 9.73 -5.29 17.91
N GLU A 134 9.29 -5.37 19.17
CA GLU A 134 8.49 -4.34 19.86
C GLU A 134 9.37 -3.55 20.84
N ARG A 135 8.97 -2.33 21.20
CA ARG A 135 9.66 -1.52 22.23
C ARG A 135 8.92 -1.59 23.57
N ASP A 136 9.68 -1.62 24.66
CA ASP A 136 9.11 -1.59 26.00
C ASP A 136 8.30 -0.30 26.25
N GLY A 137 7.10 -0.44 26.79
CA GLY A 137 6.19 0.69 27.07
C GLY A 137 5.35 1.15 25.87
N GLU A 138 5.60 0.61 24.68
CA GLU A 138 4.80 0.85 23.48
C GLU A 138 3.68 -0.20 23.32
N PRO A 139 2.59 0.10 22.59
CA PRO A 139 1.58 -0.89 22.26
C PRO A 139 2.16 -1.98 21.36
N SER A 140 1.58 -3.18 21.44
CA SER A 140 1.97 -4.29 20.56
C SER A 140 1.52 -4.03 19.12
N TRP A 141 2.18 -4.65 18.16
CA TRP A 141 1.84 -4.49 16.74
C TRP A 141 0.43 -4.94 16.40
N VAL A 142 -0.01 -6.07 16.95
CA VAL A 142 -1.37 -6.57 16.74
C VAL A 142 -2.40 -5.65 17.40
N SER A 143 -2.09 -5.02 18.54
CA SER A 143 -3.02 -4.08 19.17
C SER A 143 -3.24 -2.84 18.31
N LEU A 144 -2.19 -2.31 17.68
CA LEU A 144 -2.31 -1.19 16.75
C LEU A 144 -3.15 -1.57 15.51
N ALA A 145 -2.97 -2.78 14.98
CA ALA A 145 -3.82 -3.30 13.91
C ALA A 145 -5.30 -3.45 14.33
N GLN A 146 -5.55 -3.92 15.55
CA GLN A 146 -6.89 -3.99 16.14
C GLN A 146 -7.49 -2.58 16.31
N GLY A 147 -6.68 -1.58 16.68
CA GLY A 147 -7.14 -0.18 16.78
C GLY A 147 -7.60 0.41 15.45
N VAL A 148 -6.89 0.11 14.36
CA VAL A 148 -7.33 0.48 13.00
C VAL A 148 -8.66 -0.19 12.67
N PHE A 149 -8.78 -1.50 12.89
CA PHE A 149 -10.05 -2.21 12.67
C PHE A 149 -11.20 -1.60 13.50
N ASN A 150 -10.96 -1.36 14.79
CA ASN A 150 -11.95 -0.85 15.75
C ASN A 150 -12.47 0.54 15.40
N THR A 151 -11.67 1.35 14.71
CA THR A 151 -12.07 2.68 14.24
C THR A 151 -12.69 2.67 12.84
N GLN A 152 -12.39 1.65 12.02
CA GLN A 152 -12.95 1.53 10.67
C GLN A 152 -14.30 0.83 10.63
N TYR A 153 -14.49 -0.31 11.31
CA TYR A 153 -15.74 -1.06 11.20
C TYR A 153 -17.00 -0.24 11.57
N PRO A 154 -16.99 0.71 12.52
CA PRO A 154 -18.15 1.54 12.81
C PRO A 154 -18.53 2.50 11.68
N ARG A 155 -17.61 2.75 10.73
CA ARG A 155 -17.84 3.59 9.53
C ARG A 155 -18.45 2.82 8.37
N TRP A 156 -18.75 1.53 8.55
CA TRP A 156 -19.47 0.73 7.56
C TRP A 156 -20.85 1.33 7.29
N ASP A 157 -21.05 1.88 6.08
CA ASP A 157 -22.23 2.67 5.76
C ASP A 157 -23.32 1.81 5.13
N THR A 158 -24.40 1.57 5.89
CA THR A 158 -25.60 0.85 5.42
C THR A 158 -26.68 1.78 4.86
N SER A 159 -26.51 3.11 4.94
CA SER A 159 -27.49 4.09 4.43
C SER A 159 -27.48 4.21 2.91
N SER A 160 -26.38 3.80 2.28
CA SER A 160 -26.22 3.71 0.82
C SER A 160 -25.63 2.37 0.43
N CYS A 161 -26.03 1.82 -0.71
CA CYS A 161 -25.48 0.57 -1.26
C CYS A 161 -25.60 -0.66 -0.35
N HIS A 162 -26.49 -0.62 0.65
CA HIS A 162 -26.73 -1.69 1.63
C HIS A 162 -25.47 -2.14 2.43
N GLY A 163 -24.44 -1.29 2.49
CA GLY A 163 -23.15 -1.60 3.10
C GLY A 163 -22.00 -0.94 2.35
N GLY A 164 -20.78 -1.14 2.83
CA GLY A 164 -19.55 -0.67 2.21
C GLY A 164 -18.97 0.56 2.89
N MET A 165 -17.65 0.58 2.98
CA MET A 165 -16.84 1.72 3.39
C MET A 165 -16.80 2.75 2.26
N ARG A 166 -16.94 4.02 2.64
CA ARG A 166 -16.60 5.16 1.77
C ARG A 166 -15.08 5.30 1.68
N TRP A 167 -14.60 5.93 0.62
CA TRP A 167 -13.20 6.27 0.48
C TRP A 167 -12.77 7.24 1.59
N GLN A 168 -13.39 8.41 1.61
CA GLN A 168 -13.10 9.45 2.58
C GLN A 168 -13.96 9.30 3.85
N ILE A 169 -13.44 9.83 4.97
CA ILE A 169 -14.05 9.68 6.29
C ILE A 169 -15.07 10.79 6.58
N TRP A 170 -14.81 12.01 6.08
CA TRP A 170 -15.60 13.20 6.40
C TRP A 170 -16.47 13.67 5.23
N PRO A 171 -17.71 14.12 5.48
CA PRO A 171 -18.64 14.55 4.43
C PRO A 171 -18.15 15.71 3.54
N TYR A 172 -17.21 16.51 4.02
CA TYR A 172 -16.66 17.66 3.27
C TYR A 172 -15.49 17.28 2.35
N GLN A 173 -14.97 16.05 2.44
CA GLN A 173 -13.86 15.61 1.60
C GLN A 173 -14.37 15.16 0.22
N ASP A 174 -13.66 15.59 -0.82
CA ASP A 174 -13.89 15.09 -2.18
C ASP A 174 -13.67 13.57 -2.21
N GLY A 175 -14.67 12.85 -2.71
CA GLY A 175 -14.67 11.38 -2.70
C GLY A 175 -15.42 10.74 -1.52
N TYR A 176 -16.02 11.52 -0.60
CA TYR A 176 -16.87 10.96 0.45
C TYR A 176 -18.07 10.18 -0.10
N LEU A 177 -18.61 10.57 -1.25
CA LEU A 177 -19.71 9.85 -1.92
C LEU A 177 -19.24 8.63 -2.73
N THR A 178 -17.93 8.35 -2.76
CA THR A 178 -17.34 7.21 -3.46
C THR A 178 -17.09 6.07 -2.49
N LYS A 179 -17.45 4.84 -2.88
CA LYS A 179 -16.97 3.60 -2.26
C LYS A 179 -15.96 2.97 -3.20
N ASN A 180 -14.74 2.73 -2.72
CA ASN A 180 -13.66 2.22 -3.56
C ASN A 180 -13.20 0.83 -3.10
N ALA A 181 -12.56 0.11 -4.01
CA ALA A 181 -12.08 -1.23 -3.78
C ALA A 181 -11.01 -1.29 -2.68
N ILE A 182 -10.10 -0.30 -2.61
CA ILE A 182 -9.02 -0.31 -1.63
C ILE A 182 -9.49 -0.11 -0.19
N SER A 183 -10.45 0.78 0.09
CA SER A 183 -10.94 0.98 1.46
C SER A 183 -11.67 -0.26 1.99
N ASN A 184 -12.47 -0.89 1.12
CA ASN A 184 -13.23 -2.10 1.47
C ASN A 184 -12.32 -3.33 1.53
N GLY A 185 -11.52 -3.54 0.49
CA GLY A 185 -10.56 -4.63 0.42
C GLY A 185 -9.53 -4.55 1.55
N GLY A 186 -9.04 -3.34 1.88
CA GLY A 186 -8.08 -3.12 2.95
C GLY A 186 -8.62 -3.59 4.29
N LEU A 187 -9.85 -3.17 4.63
CA LEU A 187 -10.54 -3.64 5.82
C LEU A 187 -10.80 -5.16 5.76
N PHE A 188 -11.14 -5.71 4.59
CA PHE A 188 -11.32 -7.14 4.39
C PHE A 188 -10.05 -7.94 4.71
N GLN A 189 -8.90 -7.59 4.12
CA GLN A 189 -7.66 -8.32 4.40
C GLN A 189 -7.19 -8.09 5.84
N LEU A 190 -7.36 -6.90 6.41
CA LEU A 190 -7.04 -6.65 7.81
C LEU A 190 -7.89 -7.53 8.73
N SER A 191 -9.19 -7.64 8.45
CA SER A 191 -10.12 -8.49 9.20
C SER A 191 -9.73 -9.96 9.09
N ALA A 192 -9.44 -10.47 7.88
CA ALA A 192 -9.04 -11.85 7.66
C ALA A 192 -7.72 -12.19 8.38
N ARG A 193 -6.75 -11.29 8.33
CA ARG A 193 -5.44 -11.44 9.02
C ARG A 193 -5.58 -11.43 10.53
N LEU A 194 -6.37 -10.50 11.07
CA LEU A 194 -6.69 -10.47 12.50
C LEU A 194 -7.44 -11.72 12.95
N ALA A 195 -8.35 -12.25 12.14
CA ALA A 195 -9.05 -13.50 12.41
C ALA A 195 -8.07 -14.67 12.55
N LEU A 196 -7.16 -14.84 11.57
CA LEU A 196 -6.14 -15.89 11.61
C LEU A 196 -5.16 -15.72 12.78
N TYR A 197 -4.65 -14.50 12.98
CA TYR A 197 -3.65 -14.22 14.01
C TYR A 197 -4.20 -14.45 15.43
N THR A 198 -5.43 -13.98 15.69
CA THR A 198 -6.00 -13.96 17.04
C THR A 198 -6.93 -15.14 17.35
N GLY A 199 -7.44 -15.82 16.32
CA GLY A 199 -8.50 -16.81 16.45
C GLY A 199 -9.87 -16.23 16.81
N ASN A 200 -10.03 -14.90 16.80
CA ASN A 200 -11.29 -14.25 17.17
C ASN A 200 -12.26 -14.20 15.98
N LYS A 201 -13.40 -14.87 16.14
CA LYS A 201 -14.46 -14.99 15.13
C LYS A 201 -15.06 -13.66 14.69
N THR A 202 -15.07 -12.61 15.51
CA THR A 202 -15.62 -11.31 15.11
C THR A 202 -14.92 -10.75 13.88
N TYR A 203 -13.60 -10.90 13.78
CA TYR A 203 -12.87 -10.44 12.60
C TYR A 203 -13.21 -11.29 11.36
N ALA A 204 -13.39 -12.60 11.52
CA ALA A 204 -13.83 -13.47 10.44
C ALA A 204 -15.23 -13.08 9.93
N ASP A 205 -16.16 -12.78 10.84
CA ASP A 205 -17.53 -12.36 10.49
C ASP A 205 -17.54 -11.02 9.73
N TRP A 206 -16.59 -10.13 10.01
CA TRP A 206 -16.42 -8.91 9.23
C TRP A 206 -15.77 -9.17 7.88
N ALA A 207 -14.76 -10.04 7.80
CA ALA A 207 -14.17 -10.42 6.53
C ALA A 207 -15.22 -11.03 5.58
N GLU A 208 -16.08 -11.91 6.11
CA GLU A 208 -17.25 -12.47 5.43
C GLU A 208 -18.19 -11.39 4.90
N ARG A 209 -18.63 -10.50 5.80
CA ARG A 209 -19.55 -9.41 5.46
C ARG A 209 -19.03 -8.52 4.34
N ILE A 210 -17.73 -8.18 4.39
CA ILE A 210 -17.13 -7.27 3.41
C ILE A 210 -17.00 -7.96 2.06
N TRP A 211 -16.54 -9.21 2.02
CA TRP A 211 -16.47 -9.99 0.79
C TRP A 211 -17.84 -10.15 0.14
N ASP A 212 -18.84 -10.59 0.91
CA ASP A 212 -20.20 -10.81 0.43
C ASP A 212 -20.81 -9.51 -0.10
N TRP A 213 -20.64 -8.40 0.62
CA TRP A 213 -21.09 -7.10 0.14
C TRP A 213 -20.37 -6.68 -1.15
N SER A 214 -19.05 -6.78 -1.20
CA SER A 214 -18.27 -6.41 -2.39
C SER A 214 -18.74 -7.20 -3.61
N ALA A 215 -19.09 -8.49 -3.45
CA ALA A 215 -19.63 -9.35 -4.50
C ALA A 215 -21.03 -8.93 -5.01
N THR A 216 -21.78 -8.14 -4.24
CA THR A 216 -23.04 -7.52 -4.72
C THR A 216 -22.84 -6.25 -5.53
N THR A 217 -21.61 -5.74 -5.60
CA THR A 217 -21.26 -4.49 -6.29
C THR A 217 -20.25 -4.74 -7.41
N PRO A 218 -19.98 -3.74 -8.27
CA PRO A 218 -18.89 -3.84 -9.24
C PRO A 218 -17.48 -3.98 -8.64
N LEU A 219 -17.30 -3.75 -7.33
CA LEU A 219 -16.00 -3.85 -6.68
C LEU A 219 -15.48 -5.29 -6.56
N LEU A 220 -16.33 -6.30 -6.73
CA LEU A 220 -15.92 -7.70 -6.92
C LEU A 220 -16.88 -8.42 -7.87
N LYS A 221 -16.57 -8.41 -9.17
CA LYS A 221 -17.37 -9.05 -10.21
C LYS A 221 -17.07 -10.55 -10.28
N GLN A 222 -17.63 -11.37 -9.37
CA GLN A 222 -17.32 -12.81 -9.26
C GLN A 222 -17.45 -13.61 -10.58
N LYS A 223 -18.31 -13.18 -11.52
CA LYS A 223 -18.46 -13.83 -12.83
C LYS A 223 -17.16 -13.88 -13.65
N ASN A 224 -16.31 -12.85 -13.54
CA ASN A 224 -15.05 -12.76 -14.26
C ASN A 224 -13.86 -12.37 -13.37
N TRP A 225 -14.09 -12.30 -12.05
CA TRP A 225 -13.13 -11.87 -11.04
C TRP A 225 -12.52 -10.49 -11.31
N ASN A 226 -13.24 -9.61 -12.00
CA ASN A 226 -12.79 -8.23 -12.17
C ASN A 226 -13.07 -7.41 -10.91
N ILE A 227 -12.19 -6.47 -10.60
CA ILE A 227 -12.37 -5.52 -9.50
C ILE A 227 -12.45 -4.12 -10.11
N ALA A 228 -13.63 -3.50 -10.04
CA ALA A 228 -13.75 -2.08 -10.33
C ALA A 228 -13.06 -1.26 -9.24
N ASP A 229 -12.48 -0.13 -9.60
CA ASP A 229 -11.77 0.73 -8.64
C ASP A 229 -12.74 1.45 -7.71
N THR A 230 -13.83 1.97 -8.27
CA THR A 230 -14.79 2.83 -7.58
C THR A 230 -16.21 2.54 -8.00
N THR A 231 -17.15 2.89 -7.12
CA THR A 231 -18.58 2.98 -7.35
C THR A 231 -19.13 4.12 -6.48
N THR A 232 -20.32 4.66 -6.77
CA THR A 232 -20.83 5.86 -6.09
C THR A 232 -22.13 5.62 -5.34
N CYS A 233 -22.28 6.34 -4.22
CA CYS A 233 -23.47 6.24 -3.37
C CYS A 233 -24.73 6.75 -4.08
N GLY A 234 -24.60 7.73 -4.99
CA GLY A 234 -25.72 8.35 -5.70
C GLY A 234 -26.44 7.40 -6.66
N THR A 235 -25.73 6.42 -7.22
CA THR A 235 -26.25 5.39 -8.13
C THR A 235 -26.62 4.10 -7.41
N GLN A 236 -26.61 4.10 -6.06
CA GLN A 236 -26.72 2.88 -5.25
C GLN A 236 -25.67 1.82 -5.59
N CYS A 237 -24.44 2.28 -5.87
CA CYS A 237 -23.30 1.44 -6.22
C CYS A 237 -23.51 0.54 -7.45
N THR A 238 -24.29 1.01 -8.41
CA THR A 238 -24.51 0.30 -9.69
C THR A 238 -23.60 0.79 -10.81
N ASP A 239 -23.03 2.00 -10.68
CA ASP A 239 -21.99 2.51 -11.56
C ASP A 239 -20.60 1.97 -11.19
N HIS A 240 -19.63 2.14 -12.08
CA HIS A 240 -18.28 1.67 -11.84
C HIS A 240 -17.22 2.44 -12.60
N GLY A 241 -16.08 2.70 -11.93
CA GLY A 241 -14.83 3.04 -12.56
C GLY A 241 -14.06 1.76 -12.92
N ASP A 242 -13.80 1.53 -14.20
CA ASP A 242 -13.21 0.26 -14.69
C ASP A 242 -11.67 0.26 -14.76
N PHE A 243 -10.98 1.23 -14.14
CA PHE A 243 -9.54 1.13 -14.00
C PHE A 243 -9.16 -0.11 -13.18
N GLN A 244 -8.21 -0.89 -13.69
CA GLN A 244 -7.77 -2.15 -13.08
C GLN A 244 -6.40 -1.91 -12.46
N TRP A 245 -6.35 -1.92 -11.13
CA TRP A 245 -5.13 -1.65 -10.38
C TRP A 245 -4.63 -2.90 -9.68
N THR A 246 -3.33 -3.18 -9.78
CA THR A 246 -2.71 -4.38 -9.19
C THR A 246 -3.03 -4.51 -7.70
N TYR A 247 -2.89 -3.43 -6.92
CA TYR A 247 -3.13 -3.45 -5.47
C TYR A 247 -4.57 -3.80 -5.04
N ASN A 248 -5.58 -3.45 -5.85
CA ASN A 248 -6.97 -3.78 -5.57
C ASN A 248 -7.15 -5.30 -5.65
N TYR A 249 -6.61 -5.92 -6.71
CA TYR A 249 -6.58 -7.39 -6.83
C TYR A 249 -5.83 -8.05 -5.70
N ALA A 250 -4.61 -7.58 -5.41
CA ALA A 250 -3.79 -8.18 -4.38
C ALA A 250 -4.43 -8.12 -2.99
N THR A 251 -5.17 -7.06 -2.71
CA THR A 251 -5.91 -6.87 -1.47
C THR A 251 -7.00 -7.93 -1.28
N TYR A 252 -7.84 -8.18 -2.30
CA TYR A 252 -8.87 -9.21 -2.23
C TYR A 252 -8.27 -10.63 -2.27
N ILE A 253 -7.19 -10.85 -3.04
CA ILE A 253 -6.46 -12.11 -3.05
C ILE A 253 -5.92 -12.42 -1.64
N SER A 254 -5.28 -11.43 -1.00
CA SER A 254 -4.74 -11.54 0.35
C SER A 254 -5.81 -11.93 1.36
N GLY A 255 -6.91 -11.15 1.46
CA GLY A 255 -7.97 -11.46 2.40
C GLY A 255 -8.60 -12.84 2.18
N ALA A 256 -8.81 -13.24 0.92
CA ALA A 256 -9.34 -14.58 0.60
C ALA A 256 -8.36 -15.70 0.97
N ALA A 257 -7.06 -15.50 0.78
CA ALA A 257 -6.02 -16.45 1.18
C ALA A 257 -5.98 -16.64 2.70
N TYR A 258 -6.05 -15.54 3.47
CA TYR A 258 -6.11 -15.61 4.93
C TYR A 258 -7.39 -16.29 5.42
N MET A 259 -8.55 -16.03 4.80
CA MET A 259 -9.79 -16.73 5.14
C MET A 259 -9.78 -18.21 4.73
N HIS A 260 -9.15 -18.55 3.60
CA HIS A 260 -8.93 -19.95 3.20
C HIS A 260 -8.12 -20.69 4.28
N ASN A 261 -7.03 -20.10 4.76
CA ASN A 261 -6.22 -20.69 5.83
C ASN A 261 -6.99 -20.76 7.16
N TYR A 262 -7.67 -19.67 7.56
CA TYR A 262 -8.48 -19.62 8.78
C TYR A 262 -9.57 -20.71 8.83
N THR A 263 -10.20 -20.99 7.68
CA THR A 263 -11.23 -22.03 7.54
C THR A 263 -10.65 -23.43 7.28
N ASN A 264 -9.32 -23.60 7.34
CA ASN A 264 -8.61 -24.84 6.99
C ASN A 264 -8.98 -25.38 5.59
N GLY A 265 -9.30 -24.48 4.66
CA GLY A 265 -9.71 -24.79 3.30
C GLY A 265 -11.07 -25.50 3.16
N THR A 266 -11.88 -25.52 4.22
CA THR A 266 -13.20 -26.19 4.21
C THR A 266 -14.25 -25.39 3.44
N GLU A 267 -14.09 -24.07 3.33
CA GLU A 267 -14.97 -23.20 2.57
C GLU A 267 -14.41 -22.92 1.17
N THR A 268 -15.10 -23.42 0.13
CA THR A 268 -14.60 -23.40 -1.25
C THR A 268 -14.50 -21.99 -1.83
N LYS A 269 -15.41 -21.08 -1.47
CA LYS A 269 -15.47 -19.71 -2.00
C LYS A 269 -14.14 -18.95 -1.85
N TRP A 270 -13.38 -19.22 -0.78
CA TRP A 270 -12.10 -18.56 -0.54
C TRP A 270 -11.03 -19.04 -1.53
N LYS A 271 -10.98 -20.35 -1.77
CA LYS A 271 -10.08 -20.92 -2.77
C LYS A 271 -10.45 -20.47 -4.18
N GLU A 272 -11.73 -20.50 -4.51
CA GLU A 272 -12.26 -20.00 -5.79
C GLU A 272 -11.91 -18.52 -6.00
N GLY A 273 -12.02 -17.71 -4.95
CA GLY A 273 -11.61 -16.31 -4.93
C GLY A 273 -10.13 -16.12 -5.20
N VAL A 274 -9.27 -16.83 -4.49
CA VAL A 274 -7.80 -16.78 -4.69
C VAL A 274 -7.44 -17.17 -6.12
N GLU A 275 -7.90 -18.33 -6.60
CA GLU A 275 -7.55 -18.83 -7.93
C GLU A 275 -8.13 -17.96 -9.05
N GLY A 276 -9.38 -17.53 -8.91
CA GLY A 276 -10.06 -16.66 -9.86
C GLY A 276 -9.38 -15.30 -10.02
N LEU A 277 -9.05 -14.65 -8.91
CA LEU A 277 -8.39 -13.35 -8.91
C LEU A 277 -6.92 -13.44 -9.38
N ILE A 278 -6.17 -14.49 -9.03
CA ILE A 278 -4.82 -14.73 -9.57
C ILE A 278 -4.88 -14.91 -11.08
N LYS A 279 -5.84 -15.69 -11.58
CA LYS A 279 -6.03 -15.91 -13.01
C LYS A 279 -6.38 -14.62 -13.74
N THR A 280 -7.28 -13.79 -13.20
CA THR A 280 -7.62 -12.51 -13.82
C THR A 280 -6.47 -11.50 -13.72
N SER A 281 -5.62 -11.59 -12.70
CA SER A 281 -4.41 -10.77 -12.56
C SER A 281 -3.35 -11.01 -13.65
N GLN A 282 -3.52 -12.05 -14.49
CA GLN A 282 -2.69 -12.27 -15.69
C GLN A 282 -2.71 -11.07 -16.66
N GLN A 283 -3.75 -10.23 -16.61
CA GLN A 283 -3.81 -8.98 -17.36
C GLN A 283 -2.66 -8.00 -17.03
N PHE A 284 -2.09 -8.07 -15.83
CA PHE A 284 -0.96 -7.22 -15.39
C PHE A 284 0.39 -7.69 -15.91
N TYR A 285 0.41 -8.75 -16.73
CA TYR A 285 1.57 -9.24 -17.43
C TYR A 285 1.35 -9.12 -18.95
N PRO A 286 1.47 -7.91 -19.51
CA PRO A 286 1.07 -7.65 -20.88
C PRO A 286 1.98 -8.34 -21.91
N THR A 287 1.36 -8.89 -22.96
CA THR A 287 2.05 -9.55 -24.08
C THR A 287 2.33 -8.62 -25.27
N THR A 288 1.64 -7.48 -25.36
CA THR A 288 1.77 -6.48 -26.43
C THR A 288 1.90 -5.07 -25.85
N GLY A 289 2.57 -4.14 -26.54
CA GLY A 289 2.67 -2.73 -26.12
C GLY A 289 3.72 -2.40 -25.05
N PHE A 290 4.48 -3.39 -24.58
CA PHE A 290 5.50 -3.23 -23.52
C PHE A 290 6.84 -3.87 -23.95
N ASN A 291 7.41 -3.39 -25.07
CA ASN A 291 8.66 -3.88 -25.68
C ASN A 291 8.75 -5.41 -25.90
N GLY A 292 7.62 -6.08 -26.11
CA GLY A 292 7.62 -7.53 -26.29
C GLY A 292 8.06 -8.30 -25.05
N ALA A 293 7.81 -7.77 -23.83
CA ALA A 293 8.06 -8.38 -22.51
C ALA A 293 7.42 -9.77 -22.26
N GLY A 294 6.89 -10.42 -23.30
CA GLY A 294 6.55 -11.83 -23.33
C GLY A 294 5.40 -12.24 -22.41
N GLY A 295 4.63 -11.29 -21.85
CA GLY A 295 3.59 -11.60 -20.87
C GLY A 295 4.12 -12.10 -19.52
N GLN A 296 5.33 -11.70 -19.14
CA GLN A 296 5.99 -12.20 -17.93
C GLN A 296 6.43 -11.11 -16.94
N ILE A 297 6.39 -9.84 -17.34
CA ILE A 297 6.85 -8.72 -16.50
C ILE A 297 5.64 -7.95 -16.00
N LEU A 298 5.55 -7.81 -14.68
CA LEU A 298 4.49 -7.09 -14.01
C LEU A 298 4.50 -5.60 -14.40
N ALA A 299 3.33 -5.10 -14.80
CA ALA A 299 3.11 -3.70 -15.13
C ALA A 299 1.73 -3.23 -14.67
N ASP A 300 1.63 -1.99 -14.18
CA ASP A 300 0.34 -1.33 -13.96
C ASP A 300 -0.19 -0.81 -15.30
N ILE A 301 -0.88 -1.70 -16.03
CA ILE A 301 -1.29 -1.51 -17.42
C ILE A 301 -2.07 -0.23 -17.70
N THR A 302 -2.77 0.30 -16.67
CA THR A 302 -3.59 1.51 -16.77
C THR A 302 -2.77 2.79 -16.93
N CYS A 303 -1.56 2.86 -16.38
CA CYS A 303 -0.76 4.10 -16.35
C CYS A 303 0.68 3.93 -16.86
N GLU A 304 1.22 2.71 -16.85
CA GLU A 304 2.65 2.49 -17.08
C GLU A 304 3.01 2.60 -18.57
N SER A 305 2.08 2.23 -19.47
CA SER A 305 2.25 2.34 -20.93
C SER A 305 2.37 3.79 -21.40
N GLY A 306 1.53 4.68 -20.85
CA GLY A 306 1.54 6.12 -21.13
C GLY A 306 2.63 6.89 -20.36
N GLY A 307 3.28 6.25 -19.38
CA GLY A 307 4.25 6.92 -18.50
C GLY A 307 3.59 7.98 -17.61
N ASN A 308 2.33 7.78 -17.25
CA ASN A 308 1.49 8.73 -16.52
C ASN A 308 1.05 8.20 -15.14
N CYS A 309 1.74 7.19 -14.61
CA CYS A 309 1.52 6.75 -13.24
C CYS A 309 1.85 7.87 -12.26
N ASP A 310 0.92 8.17 -11.37
CA ASP A 310 1.18 9.07 -10.25
C ASP A 310 1.95 8.37 -9.13
N ARG A 311 2.26 9.14 -8.09
CA ARG A 311 2.97 8.69 -6.89
C ARG A 311 2.32 7.43 -6.28
N ASN A 312 0.99 7.41 -6.16
CA ASN A 312 0.27 6.29 -5.56
C ASN A 312 0.43 5.04 -6.42
N GLN A 313 0.16 5.17 -7.73
CA GLN A 313 0.10 4.06 -8.67
C GLN A 313 1.45 3.34 -8.83
N ILE A 314 2.57 4.08 -8.71
CA ILE A 314 3.91 3.49 -8.78
C ILE A 314 4.14 2.46 -7.67
N THR A 315 3.47 2.60 -6.53
CA THR A 315 3.63 1.71 -5.37
C THR A 315 2.87 0.39 -5.48
N PHE A 316 1.88 0.28 -6.38
CA PHE A 316 0.93 -0.82 -6.37
C PHE A 316 1.58 -2.19 -6.64
N LYS A 317 2.61 -2.23 -7.49
CA LYS A 317 3.43 -3.43 -7.74
C LYS A 317 4.15 -3.95 -6.51
N ALA A 318 4.52 -3.08 -5.56
CA ALA A 318 5.12 -3.48 -4.29
C ALA A 318 4.16 -4.40 -3.53
N TYR A 319 2.92 -3.93 -3.32
CA TYR A 319 1.90 -4.64 -2.56
C TYR A 319 1.46 -5.92 -3.26
N PHE A 320 1.27 -5.84 -4.58
CA PHE A 320 0.90 -7.00 -5.38
C PHE A 320 1.95 -8.11 -5.26
N SER A 321 3.23 -7.79 -5.47
CA SER A 321 4.29 -8.78 -5.40
C SER A 321 4.43 -9.36 -3.98
N ASN A 322 4.42 -8.51 -2.95
CA ASN A 322 4.56 -8.91 -1.55
C ASN A 322 3.45 -9.86 -1.11
N TRP A 323 2.19 -9.47 -1.31
CA TRP A 323 1.06 -10.27 -0.85
C TRP A 323 0.91 -11.57 -1.65
N LEU A 324 1.23 -11.57 -2.95
CA LEU A 324 1.29 -12.82 -3.73
C LEU A 324 2.44 -13.73 -3.30
N GLY A 325 3.62 -13.18 -3.01
CA GLY A 325 4.73 -13.99 -2.48
C GLY A 325 4.37 -14.61 -1.12
N MET A 326 3.78 -13.84 -0.22
CA MET A 326 3.41 -14.32 1.11
C MET A 326 2.30 -15.38 1.08
N LEU A 327 1.28 -15.21 0.23
CA LEU A 327 0.14 -16.12 0.24
C LEU A 327 0.52 -17.56 -0.12
N THR A 328 1.62 -17.78 -0.86
CA THR A 328 2.07 -19.13 -1.22
C THR A 328 2.46 -19.97 0.00
N THR A 329 2.77 -19.31 1.12
CA THR A 329 3.09 -19.98 2.39
C THR A 329 1.84 -20.43 3.16
N ILE A 330 0.65 -19.91 2.81
CA ILE A 330 -0.61 -20.16 3.52
C ILE A 330 -1.70 -20.80 2.64
N VAL A 331 -1.54 -20.80 1.31
CA VAL A 331 -2.43 -21.48 0.37
C VAL A 331 -1.64 -22.48 -0.49
N PRO A 332 -1.67 -23.78 -0.14
CA PRO A 332 -0.95 -24.81 -0.88
C PRO A 332 -1.30 -24.87 -2.37
N GLY A 333 -0.31 -25.10 -3.23
CA GLY A 333 -0.48 -25.26 -4.67
C GLY A 333 -0.48 -23.97 -5.49
N THR A 334 -0.26 -22.80 -4.86
CA THR A 334 -0.23 -21.50 -5.55
C THR A 334 1.17 -21.08 -6.00
N SER A 335 2.24 -21.67 -5.47
CA SER A 335 3.64 -21.32 -5.79
C SER A 335 3.95 -21.37 -7.28
N ASP A 336 3.56 -22.45 -7.96
CA ASP A 336 3.83 -22.66 -9.39
C ASP A 336 3.05 -21.68 -10.29
N LEU A 337 1.96 -21.11 -9.79
CA LEU A 337 1.16 -20.10 -10.49
C LEU A 337 1.75 -18.70 -10.35
N ILE A 338 2.51 -18.44 -9.28
CA ILE A 338 2.92 -17.09 -8.87
C ILE A 338 4.41 -16.86 -9.17
N PHE A 339 5.30 -17.74 -8.72
CA PHE A 339 6.73 -17.48 -8.75
C PHE A 339 7.35 -17.37 -10.15
N PRO A 340 6.91 -18.09 -11.20
CA PRO A 340 7.49 -17.89 -12.53
C PRO A 340 7.45 -16.43 -13.00
N GLN A 341 6.32 -15.74 -12.75
CA GLN A 341 6.15 -14.34 -13.14
C GLN A 341 6.83 -13.36 -12.18
N LEU A 342 6.82 -13.64 -10.87
CA LEU A 342 7.56 -12.83 -9.90
C LEU A 342 9.07 -12.89 -10.14
N LYS A 343 9.61 -14.05 -10.53
CA LYS A 343 11.03 -14.23 -10.86
C LYS A 343 11.44 -13.38 -12.06
N THR A 344 10.71 -13.49 -13.17
CA THR A 344 10.98 -12.67 -14.36
C THR A 344 10.81 -11.18 -14.08
N SER A 345 9.80 -10.81 -13.29
CA SER A 345 9.57 -9.42 -12.88
C SER A 345 10.71 -8.87 -12.02
N ALA A 346 11.24 -9.64 -11.05
CA ALA A 346 12.38 -9.24 -10.22
C ALA A 346 13.65 -9.02 -11.05
N GLN A 347 13.94 -9.90 -12.00
CA GLN A 347 15.07 -9.74 -12.91
C GLN A 347 14.94 -8.48 -13.76
N ALA A 348 13.75 -8.17 -14.25
CA ALA A 348 13.48 -6.95 -15.01
C ALA A 348 13.57 -5.69 -14.13
N ALA A 349 13.05 -5.76 -12.90
CA ALA A 349 13.11 -4.68 -11.93
C ALA A 349 14.55 -4.33 -11.52
N ALA A 350 15.39 -5.33 -11.24
CA ALA A 350 16.80 -5.13 -10.90
C ALA A 350 17.57 -4.40 -12.01
N LYS A 351 17.27 -4.69 -13.29
CA LYS A 351 17.90 -3.98 -14.42
C LYS A 351 17.49 -2.51 -14.52
N GLN A 352 16.32 -2.14 -13.99
CA GLN A 352 15.89 -0.74 -13.89
C GLN A 352 16.58 0.02 -12.76
N CYS A 353 17.35 -0.64 -11.90
CA CYS A 353 18.16 -0.03 -10.85
C CYS A 353 19.57 0.25 -11.37
N SER A 354 19.66 1.21 -12.28
CA SER A 354 20.90 1.69 -12.90
C SER A 354 20.94 3.22 -13.01
N GLY A 355 19.96 3.91 -12.44
CA GLY A 355 19.82 5.36 -12.52
C GLY A 355 20.60 6.12 -11.45
N GLY A 356 20.74 7.43 -11.68
CA GLY A 356 21.41 8.37 -10.78
C GLY A 356 22.93 8.23 -10.71
N ASP A 357 23.57 9.12 -9.97
CA ASP A 357 25.04 9.26 -9.95
C ASP A 357 25.73 8.03 -9.33
N ASP A 358 25.06 7.33 -8.41
CA ASP A 358 25.57 6.13 -7.75
C ASP A 358 25.07 4.82 -8.39
N GLY A 359 24.24 4.89 -9.45
CA GLY A 359 23.72 3.73 -10.15
C GLY A 359 22.65 2.93 -9.42
N THR A 360 22.16 3.41 -8.27
CA THR A 360 21.24 2.62 -7.42
C THR A 360 19.78 3.04 -7.53
N TYR A 361 19.47 4.08 -8.33
CA TYR A 361 18.09 4.53 -8.49
C TYR A 361 17.33 3.64 -9.45
N CYS A 362 16.19 3.13 -8.98
CA CYS A 362 15.30 2.27 -9.74
C CYS A 362 14.24 3.08 -10.51
N GLY A 363 13.90 2.60 -11.71
CA GLY A 363 12.77 3.08 -12.51
C GLY A 363 11.48 2.30 -12.29
N THR A 364 10.35 2.84 -12.75
CA THR A 364 9.03 2.19 -12.67
C THR A 364 8.82 1.15 -13.77
N ARG A 365 9.35 1.40 -14.98
CA ARG A 365 9.04 0.63 -16.20
C ARG A 365 9.95 -0.56 -16.41
N TRP A 366 9.71 -1.63 -15.67
CA TRP A 366 10.54 -2.85 -15.65
C TRP A 366 10.66 -3.53 -17.03
N TRP A 367 9.62 -3.43 -17.86
CA TRP A 367 9.63 -3.93 -19.24
C TRP A 367 10.63 -3.22 -20.17
N LYS A 368 11.21 -2.08 -19.76
CA LYS A 368 12.35 -1.45 -20.46
C LYS A 368 13.70 -2.13 -20.18
N GLN A 369 13.73 -3.16 -19.33
CA GLN A 369 14.88 -4.03 -19.10
C GLN A 369 16.14 -3.27 -18.66
N ALA A 370 17.24 -3.31 -19.43
CA ALA A 370 18.48 -2.62 -19.07
C ALA A 370 18.46 -1.12 -19.42
N THR A 371 17.48 -0.66 -20.21
CA THR A 371 17.34 0.78 -20.48
C THR A 371 16.59 1.42 -19.33
N TRP A 372 17.30 2.13 -18.45
CA TRP A 372 16.67 2.87 -17.36
C TRP A 372 15.61 3.82 -17.91
N ASP A 373 14.45 3.84 -17.27
CA ASP A 373 13.30 4.59 -17.78
C ASP A 373 13.33 6.09 -17.49
N GLY A 374 14.38 6.57 -16.80
CA GLY A 374 14.62 7.95 -16.44
C GLY A 374 13.83 8.45 -15.22
N THR A 375 13.06 7.58 -14.56
CA THR A 375 12.28 7.93 -13.37
C THR A 375 12.99 7.48 -12.09
N LYS A 376 12.75 8.21 -11.00
CA LYS A 376 13.23 7.88 -9.66
C LYS A 376 12.29 8.45 -8.61
N GLY A 377 12.25 7.81 -7.46
CA GLY A 377 11.46 8.21 -6.31
C GLY A 377 11.51 7.13 -5.24
N LEU A 378 10.88 7.40 -4.10
CA LEU A 378 10.70 6.44 -3.02
C LEU A 378 9.89 5.23 -3.51
N GLU A 379 8.87 5.51 -4.31
CA GLU A 379 7.84 4.58 -4.74
C GLU A 379 8.41 3.54 -5.71
N GLN A 380 9.35 3.94 -6.58
CA GLN A 380 10.10 3.02 -7.43
C GLN A 380 10.93 2.05 -6.60
N GLN A 381 11.65 2.58 -5.59
CA GLN A 381 12.47 1.74 -4.71
C GLN A 381 11.58 0.76 -3.94
N MET A 382 10.44 1.21 -3.41
CA MET A 382 9.49 0.36 -2.72
C MET A 382 8.93 -0.75 -3.62
N SER A 383 8.56 -0.44 -4.86
CA SER A 383 8.08 -1.43 -5.83
C SER A 383 9.14 -2.46 -6.21
N VAL A 384 10.38 -2.04 -6.42
CA VAL A 384 11.47 -3.00 -6.68
C VAL A 384 11.77 -3.84 -5.43
N LEU A 385 11.82 -3.21 -4.25
CA LEU A 385 12.10 -3.93 -3.00
C LEU A 385 11.02 -4.98 -2.72
N GLY A 386 9.76 -4.67 -3.04
CA GLY A 386 8.66 -5.60 -2.88
C GLY A 386 8.85 -6.86 -3.73
N VAL A 387 9.09 -6.72 -5.04
CA VAL A 387 9.28 -7.90 -5.90
C VAL A 387 10.54 -8.69 -5.56
N LEU A 388 11.63 -8.04 -5.13
CA LEU A 388 12.82 -8.72 -4.65
C LEU A 388 12.55 -9.50 -3.35
N SER A 389 11.86 -8.88 -2.40
CA SER A 389 11.52 -9.50 -1.12
C SER A 389 10.56 -10.68 -1.29
N ALA A 390 9.60 -10.58 -2.21
CA ALA A 390 8.71 -11.67 -2.56
C ALA A 390 9.48 -12.90 -3.08
N ASN A 391 10.52 -12.70 -3.91
CA ASN A 391 11.35 -13.79 -4.42
C ASN A 391 12.29 -14.41 -3.38
N LEU A 392 12.45 -13.80 -2.20
CA LEU A 392 13.16 -14.40 -1.07
C LEU A 392 12.28 -15.34 -0.22
N ILE A 393 10.95 -15.27 -0.37
CA ILE A 393 10.01 -16.11 0.40
C ILE A 393 10.27 -17.61 0.26
N PRO A 394 10.54 -18.18 -0.94
CA PRO A 394 10.84 -19.60 -1.07
C PRO A 394 12.09 -20.05 -0.30
N PHE A 395 13.07 -19.16 -0.09
CA PHE A 395 14.30 -19.47 0.64
C PHE A 395 14.08 -19.50 2.14
N VAL A 396 13.23 -18.60 2.67
CA VAL A 396 12.88 -18.57 4.09
C VAL A 396 11.87 -19.66 4.43
N ASN A 397 10.87 -19.85 3.56
CA ASN A 397 9.80 -20.85 3.66
C ASN A 397 9.11 -20.88 5.04
N LYS A 398 8.78 -19.70 5.57
CA LYS A 398 8.04 -19.54 6.84
C LYS A 398 6.73 -18.81 6.59
N ALA A 399 5.66 -19.40 7.11
CA ALA A 399 4.35 -18.77 7.13
C ALA A 399 4.27 -17.69 8.22
N PRO A 400 3.35 -16.70 8.08
CA PRO A 400 2.94 -15.80 9.15
C PRO A 400 2.62 -16.56 10.45
N VAL A 401 3.12 -16.07 11.59
CA VAL A 401 2.77 -16.62 12.90
C VAL A 401 1.42 -16.11 13.38
N THR A 402 0.78 -16.87 14.26
CA THR A 402 -0.45 -16.53 14.98
C THR A 402 -0.17 -16.64 16.48
N LEU A 403 -1.10 -16.20 17.34
CA LEU A 403 -0.98 -16.42 18.79
C LEU A 403 -0.81 -17.91 19.17
N SER A 404 -1.31 -18.83 18.35
CA SER A 404 -1.18 -20.28 18.58
C SER A 404 0.05 -20.90 17.93
N SER A 405 0.74 -20.21 17.01
CA SER A 405 1.91 -20.71 16.28
C SER A 405 3.21 -19.93 16.52
N GLY A 406 3.30 -19.22 17.65
CA GLY A 406 4.54 -18.56 18.10
C GLY A 406 4.56 -17.04 17.93
N GLY A 407 3.40 -16.41 17.68
CA GLY A 407 3.22 -14.96 17.71
C GLY A 407 3.40 -14.39 19.10
N THR A 408 4.23 -13.36 19.20
CA THR A 408 4.61 -12.72 20.48
C THR A 408 3.86 -11.42 20.77
N SER A 409 3.39 -10.76 19.71
CA SER A 409 2.65 -9.49 19.78
C SER A 409 1.29 -9.69 20.46
N LYS A 410 1.06 -9.01 21.58
CA LYS A 410 -0.08 -9.28 22.50
C LYS A 410 -1.37 -8.58 22.07
N SER A 411 -2.46 -9.33 21.93
CA SER A 411 -3.79 -8.80 21.61
C SER A 411 -4.32 -7.80 22.64
N ASN A 412 -4.89 -6.67 22.18
CA ASN A 412 -5.75 -5.78 22.94
C ASN A 412 -7.02 -5.48 22.12
N PRO A 413 -8.11 -6.22 22.33
CA PRO A 413 -9.35 -6.04 21.57
C PRO A 413 -10.00 -4.66 21.69
N ASN A 414 -9.62 -3.86 22.71
CA ASN A 414 -10.16 -2.52 22.94
C ASN A 414 -9.22 -1.41 22.43
N ALA A 415 -8.12 -1.74 21.76
CA ALA A 415 -7.20 -0.73 21.20
C ALA A 415 -7.94 0.25 20.28
N GLY A 416 -7.53 1.52 20.26
CA GLY A 416 -8.16 2.54 19.42
C GLY A 416 -9.56 3.00 19.83
N THR A 417 -10.13 2.47 20.93
CA THR A 417 -11.50 2.80 21.38
C THR A 417 -11.55 3.80 22.53
N ASN A 418 -10.40 4.34 22.97
CA ASN A 418 -10.34 5.33 24.05
C ASN A 418 -11.23 6.53 23.70
N THR A 419 -12.18 6.80 24.59
CA THR A 419 -13.50 7.40 24.29
C THR A 419 -13.52 8.93 24.23
N SER A 420 -12.40 9.60 23.97
CA SER A 420 -12.37 11.07 23.85
C SER A 420 -12.83 11.58 22.47
N ASP A 421 -12.51 10.88 21.38
CA ASP A 421 -12.61 11.45 20.02
C ASP A 421 -13.61 10.77 19.07
N ASN A 422 -14.24 9.67 19.47
CA ASN A 422 -15.20 8.93 18.62
C ASN A 422 -16.61 9.52 18.53
N LYS A 423 -16.81 10.77 18.94
CA LYS A 423 -17.99 11.49 18.47
C LYS A 423 -17.70 11.99 17.06
N VAL A 424 -17.97 11.15 16.06
CA VAL A 424 -18.54 11.69 14.83
C VAL A 424 -19.61 12.67 15.32
N PRO A 425 -19.53 13.98 15.02
CA PRO A 425 -20.55 14.90 15.48
C PRO A 425 -21.85 14.30 14.98
N VAL A 426 -22.70 13.84 15.91
CA VAL A 426 -24.09 13.60 15.58
C VAL A 426 -24.58 14.99 15.29
N LEU A 427 -24.49 15.39 14.02
CA LEU A 427 -25.00 16.66 13.57
C LEU A 427 -26.46 16.63 13.94
N ASN A 428 -26.84 17.49 14.88
CA ASN A 428 -28.22 17.59 15.32
C ASN A 428 -29.10 17.77 14.08
N THR A 429 -30.28 17.14 14.11
CA THR A 429 -31.25 17.28 13.01
C THR A 429 -31.53 18.77 12.82
N ILE A 430 -31.19 19.32 11.64
CA ILE A 430 -31.29 20.76 11.37
C ILE A 430 -32.74 21.20 11.57
N GLY A 431 -32.98 21.94 12.66
CA GLY A 431 -34.29 22.40 13.04
C GLY A 431 -34.69 23.70 12.33
N THR A 432 -35.94 24.12 12.53
CA THR A 432 -36.43 25.41 12.01
C THR A 432 -35.61 26.59 12.54
N GLY A 433 -35.12 26.50 13.79
CA GLY A 433 -34.25 27.50 14.39
C GLY A 433 -32.89 27.62 13.70
N ASP A 434 -32.26 26.50 13.36
CA ASP A 434 -30.97 26.48 12.64
C ASP A 434 -31.11 27.06 11.23
N ARG A 435 -32.21 26.73 10.54
CA ARG A 435 -32.53 27.29 9.21
C ARG A 435 -32.78 28.79 9.27
N ALA A 436 -33.50 29.26 10.29
CA ALA A 436 -33.73 30.68 10.50
C ALA A 436 -32.42 31.42 10.82
N GLY A 437 -31.60 30.86 11.72
CA GLY A 437 -30.29 31.41 12.08
C GLY A 437 -29.34 31.48 10.87
N ALA A 438 -29.24 30.39 10.10
CA ALA A 438 -28.47 30.35 8.86
C ALA A 438 -28.98 31.35 7.82
N GLY A 439 -30.30 31.52 7.69
CA GLY A 439 -30.91 32.53 6.83
C GLY A 439 -30.54 33.96 7.24
N VAL A 440 -30.62 34.29 8.53
CA VAL A 440 -30.22 35.59 9.06
C VAL A 440 -28.73 35.83 8.83
N LEU A 441 -27.87 34.85 9.12
CA LEU A 441 -26.42 34.98 8.91
C LEU A 441 -26.07 35.20 7.44
N THR A 442 -26.76 34.47 6.55
CA THR A 442 -26.59 34.60 5.10
C THR A 442 -26.99 36.00 4.64
N VAL A 443 -28.12 36.52 5.11
CA VAL A 443 -28.57 37.88 4.77
C VAL A 443 -27.57 38.92 5.28
N ILE A 444 -27.06 38.79 6.50
CA ILE A 444 -26.04 39.70 7.05
C ILE A 444 -24.76 39.65 6.20
N PHE A 445 -24.28 38.45 5.88
CA PHE A 445 -23.06 38.27 5.11
C PHE A 445 -23.19 38.83 3.70
N VAL A 446 -24.26 38.49 2.99
CA VAL A 446 -24.54 38.99 1.63
C VAL A 446 -24.73 40.51 1.63
N SER A 447 -25.41 41.06 2.64
CA SER A 447 -25.59 42.51 2.77
C SER A 447 -24.26 43.21 3.04
N GLY A 448 -23.44 42.68 3.96
CA GLY A 448 -22.10 43.20 4.24
C GLY A 448 -21.19 43.14 3.02
N TRP A 449 -21.25 42.03 2.27
CA TRP A 449 -20.49 41.87 1.04
C TRP A 449 -20.96 42.84 -0.06
N ALA A 450 -22.27 43.01 -0.23
CA ALA A 450 -22.83 43.99 -1.17
C ALA A 450 -22.46 45.43 -0.79
N ILE A 451 -22.45 45.77 0.51
CA ILE A 451 -22.00 47.08 1.00
C ILE A 451 -20.51 47.27 0.70
N ALA A 452 -19.66 46.28 0.99
CA ALA A 452 -18.22 46.34 0.73
C ALA A 452 -17.93 46.50 -0.77
N VAL A 453 -18.61 45.74 -1.63
CA VAL A 453 -18.50 45.84 -3.09
C VAL A 453 -18.98 47.22 -3.58
N THR A 454 -20.10 47.71 -3.06
CA THR A 454 -20.62 49.05 -3.42
C THR A 454 -19.68 50.16 -2.98
N TRP A 455 -19.07 50.05 -1.79
CA TRP A 455 -18.07 50.98 -1.29
C TRP A 455 -16.82 51.01 -2.18
N MET A 456 -16.30 49.84 -2.57
CA MET A 456 -15.18 49.75 -3.52
C MET A 456 -15.50 50.35 -4.90
N ILE A 457 -16.71 50.10 -5.43
CA ILE A 457 -17.12 50.61 -6.75
C ILE A 457 -17.35 52.12 -6.74
N ARG A 458 -17.89 52.67 -5.64
CA ARG A 458 -18.17 54.11 -5.51
C ARG A 458 -16.94 54.93 -5.14
N GLY A 459 -15.77 54.30 -5.03
CA GLY A 459 -14.52 54.96 -4.69
C GLY A 459 -14.52 55.46 -3.25
N GLY A 460 -14.52 54.52 -2.31
CA GLY A 460 -14.17 54.79 -0.92
C GLY A 460 -12.81 55.42 -0.74
#